data_AF-C5KPG6-F1
#
_entry.id   AF-C5KPG6-F1
#
_cell.length_a   1.000
_cell.length_b   1.000
_cell.length_c   1.000
_cell.angle_alpha   90.00
_cell.angle_beta   90.00
_cell.angle_gamma   90.00
#
_symmetry.space_group_name_H-M   'P 1'
#
loop_
_entity.id
_entity.type
_entity.pdbx_description
1 polymer ?
#
loop_
_entity_poly.entity_id
_entity_poly.type
_entity_poly.pdbx_seq_one_letter_code
_entity_poly.pdbx_strand_id
1 'polypeptide(L)'
;MEHRLSSLAGILTVFLTKLQKKNTAALTRKFAITLSVFVYCVPDGPKVLLTTLEQIQAGLSVMVVKSLWMSAFKGNMGGKENKKVCLLSAAKFVSDPTVQSNGEIMHAVLMGISELLGLNEREQQPGNSLLNPKLNDEDDDYEDDDAEDRE
;
A
#
# COMPACT_ATOMS: atom_id res chain seq x y z
N MET A 1 -2.04 -11.21 -24.71
CA MET A 1 -1.96 -10.19 -23.64
C MET A 1 -3.30 -10.07 -22.92
N GLU A 2 -4.40 -10.04 -23.67
CA GLU A 2 -5.78 -9.96 -23.17
C GLU A 2 -6.17 -11.01 -22.12
N HIS A 3 -5.80 -12.29 -22.30
CA HIS A 3 -6.10 -13.33 -21.31
C HIS A 3 -5.44 -13.05 -19.94
N ARG A 4 -4.23 -12.46 -19.91
CA ARG A 4 -3.54 -12.12 -18.66
C ARG A 4 -4.18 -10.93 -17.94
N LEU A 5 -4.61 -9.93 -18.70
CA LEU A 5 -5.35 -8.77 -18.18
C LEU A 5 -6.71 -9.21 -17.63
N SER A 6 -7.40 -10.12 -18.32
CA SER A 6 -8.68 -10.69 -17.86
C SER A 6 -8.53 -11.47 -16.55
N SER A 7 -7.48 -12.29 -16.40
CA SER A 7 -7.21 -12.98 -15.15
C SER A 7 -6.87 -12.01 -14.00
N LEU A 8 -6.05 -10.98 -14.26
CA LEU A 8 -5.72 -9.95 -13.27
C LEU A 8 -6.97 -9.16 -12.85
N ALA A 9 -7.83 -8.79 -13.79
CA ALA A 9 -9.09 -8.11 -13.51
C ALA A 9 -9.99 -8.96 -12.59
N GLY A 10 -10.08 -10.27 -12.86
CA GLY A 10 -10.81 -11.20 -11.99
C GLY A 10 -10.23 -11.26 -10.57
N ILE A 11 -8.91 -11.37 -10.45
CA ILE A 11 -8.23 -11.38 -9.14
C ILE A 11 -8.47 -10.08 -8.38
N LEU A 12 -8.26 -8.93 -9.03
CA LEU A 12 -8.49 -7.61 -8.43
C LEU A 12 -9.95 -7.45 -7.99
N THR A 13 -10.91 -7.88 -8.80
CA THR A 13 -12.34 -7.83 -8.46
C THR A 13 -12.65 -8.63 -7.19
N VAL A 14 -12.08 -9.82 -7.04
CA VAL A 14 -12.24 -10.65 -5.84
C VAL A 14 -11.66 -9.94 -4.61
N PHE A 15 -10.46 -9.37 -4.71
CA PHE A 15 -9.85 -8.62 -3.61
C PHE A 15 -10.67 -7.38 -3.23
N LEU A 16 -11.10 -6.59 -4.20
CA LEU A 16 -11.89 -5.39 -3.98
C LEU A 16 -13.24 -5.72 -3.35
N THR A 17 -13.91 -6.80 -3.79
CA THR A 17 -15.15 -7.28 -3.18
C THR A 17 -14.95 -7.71 -1.73
N LYS A 18 -13.83 -8.38 -1.42
CA LYS A 18 -13.48 -8.73 -0.04
C LYS A 18 -13.24 -7.48 0.82
N LEU A 19 -12.51 -6.49 0.30
CA LEU A 19 -12.26 -5.22 0.99
C LEU A 19 -13.56 -4.45 1.25
N GLN A 20 -14.50 -4.45 0.29
CA GLN A 20 -15.83 -3.85 0.48
C GLN A 20 -16.63 -4.53 1.58
N LYS A 21 -16.56 -5.87 1.68
CA LYS A 21 -17.27 -6.63 2.72
C LYS A 21 -16.65 -6.47 4.11
N LYS A 22 -15.31 -6.43 4.20
CA LYS A 22 -14.59 -6.33 5.47
C LYS A 22 -13.30 -5.54 5.29
N ASN A 23 -13.39 -4.22 5.50
CA ASN A 23 -12.24 -3.33 5.45
C ASN A 23 -11.55 -3.29 6.82
N THR A 24 -10.46 -4.03 6.98
CA THR A 24 -9.59 -3.95 8.16
C THR A 24 -8.24 -3.36 7.78
N ALA A 25 -7.60 -2.63 8.70
CA ALA A 25 -6.28 -2.07 8.46
C ALA A 25 -5.26 -3.13 8.01
N ALA A 26 -5.31 -4.33 8.60
CA ALA A 26 -4.46 -5.45 8.22
C ALA A 26 -4.70 -5.93 6.78
N LEU A 27 -5.96 -6.03 6.34
CA LEU A 27 -6.28 -6.47 4.98
C LEU A 27 -5.91 -5.40 3.95
N THR A 28 -6.20 -4.13 4.24
CA THR A 28 -5.86 -2.99 3.37
C THR A 28 -4.35 -2.85 3.22
N ARG A 29 -3.59 -3.04 4.30
CA ARG A 29 -2.12 -3.13 4.25
C ARG A 29 -1.64 -4.27 3.36
N LYS A 30 -2.14 -5.49 3.57
CA LYS A 30 -1.76 -6.66 2.74
C LYS A 30 -2.06 -6.40 1.26
N PHE A 31 -3.20 -5.79 0.96
CA PHE A 31 -3.56 -5.40 -0.40
C PHE A 31 -2.60 -4.36 -0.98
N ALA A 32 -2.28 -3.31 -0.24
CA ALA A 32 -1.33 -2.27 -0.65
C ALA A 32 0.08 -2.83 -0.92
N ILE A 33 0.56 -3.75 -0.08
CA ILE A 33 1.86 -4.42 -0.28
C ILE A 33 1.81 -5.29 -1.54
N THR A 34 0.75 -6.07 -1.73
CA THR A 34 0.59 -6.90 -2.95
C THR A 34 0.57 -6.05 -4.22
N LEU A 35 -0.16 -4.93 -4.23
CA LEU A 35 -0.13 -3.99 -5.35
C LEU A 35 1.27 -3.39 -5.57
N SER A 36 1.98 -3.07 -4.50
CA SER A 36 3.33 -2.53 -4.56
C SER A 36 4.31 -3.52 -5.21
N VAL A 37 4.26 -4.78 -4.78
CA VAL A 37 5.07 -5.86 -5.38
C VAL A 37 4.73 -6.02 -6.86
N PHE A 38 3.44 -6.06 -7.21
CA PHE A 38 3.00 -6.16 -8.60
C PHE A 38 3.55 -5.01 -9.45
N VAL A 39 3.36 -3.77 -9.02
CA VAL A 39 3.82 -2.59 -9.75
C VAL A 39 5.34 -2.58 -9.92
N TYR A 40 6.07 -2.94 -8.87
CA TYR A 40 7.53 -2.95 -8.91
C TYR A 40 8.07 -4.04 -9.84
N CYS A 41 7.58 -5.27 -9.70
CA CYS A 41 8.12 -6.44 -10.40
C CYS A 41 7.67 -6.56 -11.87
N VAL A 42 6.50 -6.04 -12.24
CA VAL A 42 6.03 -6.09 -13.64
C VAL A 42 6.62 -4.90 -14.40
N PRO A 43 7.33 -5.09 -15.54
CA PRO A 43 7.96 -4.00 -16.28
C PRO A 43 7.04 -2.79 -16.52
N ASP A 44 5.88 -3.01 -17.13
CA ASP A 44 4.84 -2.00 -17.36
C ASP A 44 3.78 -1.97 -16.24
N GLY A 45 4.16 -2.34 -15.02
CA GLY A 45 3.28 -2.50 -13.86
C GLY A 45 2.31 -1.35 -13.64
N PRO A 46 2.75 -0.07 -13.65
CA PRO A 46 1.86 1.07 -13.50
C PRO A 46 0.77 1.13 -14.57
N LYS A 47 1.15 1.13 -15.85
CA LYS A 47 0.22 1.13 -16.98
C LYS A 47 -0.74 -0.06 -16.95
N VAL A 48 -0.23 -1.27 -16.68
CA VAL A 48 -1.04 -2.49 -16.61
C VAL A 48 -2.05 -2.41 -15.46
N LEU A 49 -1.64 -1.95 -14.28
CA LEU A 49 -2.55 -1.79 -13.14
C LEU A 49 -3.67 -0.81 -13.47
N LEU A 50 -3.33 0.39 -13.95
CA LEU A 50 -4.32 1.42 -14.29
C LEU A 50 -5.29 0.92 -15.37
N THR A 51 -4.77 0.35 -16.45
CA THR A 51 -5.60 -0.18 -17.55
C THR A 51 -6.54 -1.26 -17.05
N THR A 52 -6.07 -2.15 -16.19
CA THR A 52 -6.89 -3.25 -15.65
C THR A 52 -7.99 -2.73 -14.73
N LEU A 53 -7.69 -1.73 -13.88
CA LEU A 53 -8.68 -1.13 -13.00
C LEU A 53 -9.77 -0.40 -13.81
N GLU A 54 -9.37 0.35 -14.85
CA GLU A 54 -10.33 1.02 -15.74
C GLU A 54 -11.17 0.03 -16.57
N GLN A 55 -10.64 -1.16 -16.88
CA GLN A 55 -11.41 -2.24 -17.50
C GLN A 55 -12.49 -2.83 -16.58
N ILE A 56 -12.23 -2.89 -15.27
CA ILE A 56 -13.23 -3.37 -14.30
C ILE A 56 -14.35 -2.33 -14.18
N GLN A 57 -13.99 -1.07 -13.97
CA GLN A 57 -14.94 0.04 -13.87
C GLN A 57 -14.22 1.37 -14.13
N ALA A 58 -14.85 2.25 -14.92
CA ALA A 58 -14.33 3.59 -15.16
C ALA A 58 -14.15 4.38 -13.85
N GLY A 59 -12.98 5.01 -13.69
CA GLY A 59 -12.60 5.78 -12.50
C GLY A 59 -12.14 4.93 -11.31
N LEU A 60 -12.13 3.61 -11.44
CA LEU A 60 -11.68 2.72 -10.37
C LEU A 60 -10.20 2.91 -10.05
N SER A 61 -9.38 3.27 -11.04
CA SER A 61 -7.95 3.46 -10.82
C SER A 61 -7.65 4.55 -9.79
N VAL A 62 -8.32 5.70 -9.91
CA VAL A 62 -8.19 6.83 -8.98
C VAL A 62 -8.61 6.40 -7.58
N MET A 63 -9.77 5.75 -7.45
CA MET A 63 -10.28 5.29 -6.16
C MET A 63 -9.32 4.31 -5.49
N VAL A 64 -8.86 3.29 -6.22
CA VAL A 64 -7.97 2.26 -5.66
C VAL A 64 -6.63 2.86 -5.27
N VAL A 65 -6.01 3.66 -6.14
CA VAL A 65 -4.70 4.27 -5.84
C VAL A 65 -4.81 5.20 -4.63
N LYS A 66 -5.78 6.13 -4.64
CA LYS A 66 -5.90 7.15 -3.59
C LYS A 66 -6.39 6.58 -2.26
N SER A 67 -7.48 5.82 -2.29
CA SER A 67 -8.24 5.46 -1.08
C SER A 67 -7.83 4.13 -0.47
N LEU A 68 -7.27 3.21 -1.26
CA LEU A 68 -6.86 1.89 -0.77
C LEU A 68 -5.34 1.76 -0.68
N TRP A 69 -4.63 2.14 -1.74
CA TRP A 69 -3.19 1.93 -1.80
C TRP A 69 -2.42 3.00 -1.04
N MET A 70 -2.51 4.27 -1.43
CA MET A 70 -1.76 5.36 -0.80
C MET A 70 -2.24 5.63 0.63
N SER A 71 -3.54 5.47 0.91
CA SER A 71 -4.08 5.60 2.27
C SER A 71 -3.42 4.61 3.26
N ALA A 72 -3.05 3.41 2.81
CA ALA A 72 -2.39 2.42 3.65
C ALA A 72 -1.00 2.87 4.13
N PHE A 73 -0.34 3.76 3.41
CA PHE A 73 1.03 4.21 3.71
C PHE A 73 1.13 5.10 4.95
N LYS A 74 -0.01 5.65 5.42
CA LYS A 74 -0.10 6.39 6.69
C LYS A 74 0.02 5.49 7.91
N GLY A 75 -0.25 4.19 7.75
CA GLY A 75 -0.22 3.23 8.84
C GLY A 75 1.11 2.51 8.96
N ASN A 76 1.21 1.67 9.98
CA ASN A 76 2.33 0.74 10.10
C ASN A 76 2.30 -0.28 8.96
N MET A 77 3.34 -0.28 8.10
CA MET A 77 3.52 -1.22 6.99
C MET A 77 4.09 -2.60 7.42
N GLY A 78 4.21 -2.81 8.73
CA GLY A 78 4.85 -3.98 9.34
C GLY A 78 6.35 -3.78 9.36
N GLY A 79 7.07 -4.57 8.55
CA GLY A 79 8.53 -4.55 8.50
C GLY A 79 9.14 -3.51 7.57
N LYS A 80 10.45 -3.26 7.76
CA LYS A 80 11.26 -2.35 6.90
C LYS A 80 11.24 -2.75 5.43
N GLU A 81 11.18 -4.05 5.13
CA GLU A 81 11.15 -4.58 3.77
C GLU A 81 9.86 -4.19 3.03
N ASN A 82 8.71 -4.31 3.70
CA ASN A 82 7.42 -3.86 3.16
C ASN A 82 7.44 -2.36 2.87
N LYS A 83 8.01 -1.57 3.79
CA LYS A 83 8.16 -0.12 3.59
C LYS A 83 9.03 0.20 2.37
N LYS A 84 10.15 -0.52 2.18
CA LYS A 84 11.03 -0.37 1.01
C LYS A 84 10.32 -0.69 -0.29
N VAL A 85 9.62 -1.82 -0.39
CA VAL A 85 8.94 -2.19 -1.63
C VAL A 85 7.80 -1.22 -1.96
N CYS A 86 7.08 -0.71 -0.95
CA CYS A 86 6.05 0.31 -1.15
C CYS A 86 6.63 1.65 -1.61
N LEU A 87 7.80 2.05 -1.10
CA LEU A 87 8.46 3.26 -1.55
C LEU A 87 8.98 3.13 -2.99
N LEU A 88 9.65 2.02 -3.31
CA LEU A 88 10.19 1.74 -4.64
C LEU A 88 9.08 1.61 -5.69
N SER A 89 7.97 0.96 -5.33
CA SER A 89 6.82 0.82 -6.23
C SER A 89 6.18 2.17 -6.51
N ALA A 90 6.00 3.03 -5.50
CA ALA A 90 5.44 4.37 -5.66
C ALA A 90 6.35 5.27 -6.50
N ALA A 91 7.67 5.22 -6.28
CA ALA A 91 8.65 5.95 -7.08
C ALA A 91 8.63 5.50 -8.56
N LYS A 92 8.55 4.19 -8.81
CA LYS A 92 8.36 3.66 -10.16
C LYS A 92 7.03 4.11 -10.76
N PHE A 93 5.97 4.12 -9.97
CA PHE A 93 4.63 4.49 -10.41
C PHE A 93 4.56 5.93 -10.91
N VAL A 94 5.10 6.91 -10.15
CA VAL A 94 5.15 8.32 -10.60
C VAL A 94 6.08 8.58 -11.78
N SER A 95 6.99 7.64 -12.06
CA SER A 95 7.87 7.72 -13.23
C SER A 95 7.19 7.26 -14.52
N ASP A 96 6.00 6.64 -14.45
CA ASP A 96 5.26 6.20 -15.63
C ASP A 96 4.49 7.35 -16.29
N PRO A 97 4.62 7.57 -17.61
CA PRO A 97 3.91 8.65 -18.32
C PRO A 97 2.38 8.60 -18.17
N THR A 98 1.80 7.40 -18.05
CA THR A 98 0.35 7.22 -17.85
C THR A 98 -0.08 7.85 -16.52
N VAL A 99 0.75 7.70 -15.49
CA VAL A 99 0.50 8.27 -14.16
C VAL A 99 0.70 9.79 -14.19
N GLN A 100 1.77 10.26 -14.84
CA GLN A 100 2.05 11.70 -14.98
C GLN A 100 0.95 12.46 -15.74
N SER A 101 0.26 11.79 -16.67
CA SER A 101 -0.87 12.37 -17.39
C SER A 101 -2.13 12.56 -16.53
N ASN A 102 -2.19 11.93 -15.34
CA ASN A 102 -3.29 12.05 -14.40
C ASN A 102 -2.83 12.75 -13.12
N GLY A 103 -3.05 14.06 -13.05
CA GLY A 103 -2.61 14.91 -11.93
C GLY A 103 -3.18 14.48 -10.57
N GLU A 104 -4.38 13.89 -10.52
CA GLU A 104 -4.97 13.41 -9.27
C GLU A 104 -4.22 12.18 -8.74
N ILE A 105 -3.96 11.21 -9.61
CA ILE A 105 -3.19 10.00 -9.24
C ILE A 105 -1.76 10.41 -8.87
N MET A 106 -1.13 11.27 -9.66
CA MET A 106 0.23 11.75 -9.39
C MET A 106 0.32 12.42 -8.01
N HIS A 107 -0.59 13.35 -7.71
CA HIS A 107 -0.65 14.00 -6.40
C HIS A 107 -0.86 13.00 -5.26
N ALA A 108 -1.79 12.05 -5.41
CA ALA A 108 -2.05 11.04 -4.39
C ALA A 108 -0.81 10.18 -4.08
N VAL A 109 -0.05 9.83 -5.11
CA VAL A 109 1.15 8.99 -4.95
C VAL A 109 2.30 9.76 -4.33
N LEU A 110 2.51 11.03 -4.74
CA LEU A 110 3.50 11.91 -4.09
C LEU A 110 3.19 12.10 -2.60
N MET A 111 1.92 12.30 -2.24
CA MET A 111 1.52 12.36 -0.84
C MET A 111 1.82 11.05 -0.12
N GLY A 112 1.51 9.90 -0.72
CA GLY A 112 1.86 8.59 -0.15
C GLY A 112 3.37 8.40 0.05
N ILE A 113 4.20 8.87 -0.89
CA ILE A 113 5.66 8.86 -0.75
C ILE A 113 6.10 9.71 0.45
N SER A 114 5.53 10.91 0.61
CA SER A 114 5.81 11.77 1.77
C SER A 114 5.45 11.10 3.10
N GLU A 115 4.32 10.39 3.17
CA GLU A 115 3.94 9.60 4.36
C GLU A 115 4.96 8.49 4.65
N LEU A 116 5.38 7.72 3.63
CA LEU A 116 6.39 6.68 3.82
C LEU A 116 7.74 7.27 4.27
N LEU A 117 8.10 8.45 3.80
CA LEU A 117 9.35 9.10 4.18
C LEU A 117 9.28 9.82 5.52
N GLY A 118 8.11 9.92 6.15
CA GLY A 118 7.93 10.68 7.40
C GLY A 118 8.00 12.19 7.19
N LEU A 119 7.84 12.69 5.96
CA LEU A 119 7.93 14.12 5.65
C LEU A 119 6.66 14.89 6.05
N ASN A 120 5.57 14.18 6.32
CA ASN A 120 4.29 14.74 6.79
C ASN A 120 4.13 14.69 8.32
N GLU A 121 5.19 14.36 9.06
CA GLU A 121 5.22 14.52 10.50
C GLU A 121 5.13 16.01 10.84
N ARG A 122 3.89 16.51 10.98
CA ARG A 122 3.66 17.67 11.82
C ARG A 122 4.19 17.30 13.19
N GLU A 123 5.17 18.06 13.66
CA GLU A 123 5.67 18.06 15.03
C GLU A 123 4.53 17.71 15.98
N GLN A 124 4.64 16.57 16.67
CA GLN A 124 3.82 16.31 17.83
C GLN A 124 4.10 17.46 18.81
N GLN A 125 3.12 18.34 19.03
CA GLN A 125 3.17 19.24 20.18
C GLN A 125 3.30 18.36 21.44
N PRO A 126 4.28 18.62 22.34
CA PRO A 126 4.27 18.00 23.65
C PRO A 126 3.20 18.74 24.47
N GLY A 127 1.98 18.20 24.47
CA GLY A 127 0.85 18.90 25.09
C GLY A 127 -0.30 17.97 25.45
N ASN A 128 -0.16 17.31 26.61
CA ASN A 128 -1.21 16.78 27.47
C ASN A 128 -2.57 16.42 26.84
N SER A 129 -2.82 15.12 26.68
CA SER A 129 -4.17 14.58 26.82
C SER A 129 -4.14 13.31 27.65
N LEU A 130 -4.21 13.52 28.96
CA LEU A 130 -4.82 12.58 29.89
C LEU A 130 -6.26 12.34 29.41
N LEU A 131 -6.57 11.11 28.97
CA LEU A 131 -7.89 10.49 28.74
C LEU A 131 -8.02 9.85 27.34
N ASN A 132 -7.55 8.61 27.18
CA ASN A 132 -8.42 7.45 26.87
C ASN A 132 -7.62 6.12 26.86
N PRO A 133 -8.28 4.96 26.99
CA PRO A 133 -7.77 3.83 27.74
C PRO A 133 -6.97 2.87 26.87
N LYS A 134 -6.04 2.17 27.53
CA LYS A 134 -5.26 1.01 27.07
C LYS A 134 -5.92 0.26 25.91
N LEU A 135 -5.42 0.49 24.70
CA LEU A 135 -5.37 -0.56 23.70
C LEU A 135 -4.23 -1.47 24.14
N ASN A 136 -4.54 -2.72 24.43
CA ASN A 136 -3.55 -3.79 24.60
C ASN A 136 -2.71 -3.82 23.32
N ASP A 137 -1.54 -3.21 23.36
CA ASP A 137 -0.40 -3.68 22.60
C ASP A 137 0.00 -4.99 23.30
N GLU A 138 -0.48 -6.11 22.77
CA GLU A 138 0.17 -7.38 23.05
C GLU A 138 1.52 -7.29 22.34
N ASP A 139 2.55 -7.07 23.16
CA ASP A 139 3.95 -7.24 22.84
C ASP A 139 4.13 -8.63 22.23
N ASP A 140 4.21 -8.72 20.91
CA ASP A 140 4.83 -9.87 20.24
C ASP A 140 6.35 -9.73 20.46
N ASP A 141 6.78 -10.11 21.67
CA ASP A 141 8.16 -10.43 22.01
C ASP A 141 8.63 -11.56 21.07
N TYR A 142 9.35 -11.19 20.01
CA TYR A 142 10.22 -12.14 19.34
C TYR A 142 11.45 -12.31 20.23
N GLU A 143 11.31 -13.14 21.27
CA GLU A 143 12.48 -13.68 21.97
C GLU A 143 13.28 -14.54 20.99
N ASP A 144 14.54 -14.14 20.89
CA ASP A 144 15.64 -14.76 20.16
C ASP A 144 16.10 -15.96 20.99
N ASP A 145 15.78 -17.18 20.56
CA ASP A 145 16.34 -18.42 21.11
C ASP A 145 16.52 -19.42 19.97
N ASP A 146 17.75 -19.55 19.50
CA ASP A 146 18.44 -20.84 19.35
C ASP A 146 19.86 -20.59 18.85
N ALA A 147 20.69 -20.07 19.75
CA ALA A 147 22.13 -20.30 19.74
C ALA A 147 22.44 -21.41 20.74
N GLU A 148 22.43 -22.67 20.28
CA GLU A 148 23.16 -23.74 20.94
C GLU A 148 24.23 -24.31 20.01
N ASP A 149 25.44 -23.75 20.17
CA ASP A 149 26.69 -24.50 19.99
C ASP A 149 26.80 -25.57 21.09
N ARG A 150 27.11 -26.83 20.71
CA ARG A 150 27.80 -27.93 21.46
C ARG A 150 27.42 -29.27 20.79
N GLU A 151 28.28 -30.18 20.34
CA GLU A 151 29.75 -30.39 20.37
C GLU A 151 30.19 -31.03 19.03
#